data_AF-A0A5J4KTU3-F1
#
_entry.id   AF-A0A5J4KTU3-F1
#
_cell.length_a   1.000
_cell.length_b   1.000
_cell.length_c   1.000
_cell.angle_alpha   90.00
_cell.angle_beta   90.00
_cell.angle_gamma   90.00
#
_symmetry.space_group_name_H-M   'P 1'
#
loop_
_entity.id
_entity.type
_entity.pdbx_description
1 polymer ?
#
loop_
_entity_poly.entity_id
_entity_poly.type
_entity_poly.pdbx_seq_one_letter_code
_entity_poly.pdbx_strand_id
1 'polypeptide(L)'
;MTSSLQLAQAAQEQWCWPVNLSSYDRSAVLTPSERVALGKLTETPRFSPKWEIQFGACLACLLHPLNEVLAITGASRSNRNGTVIILLREMHRLQTSFWAWSEQEWIGVLYPSAAIFAEHHGGADAYRSHLLAVSYLLGGLSDLAAIGHFTQDWLAVRVFGRDVLGPLVEYIGGEMIRLGFGKKMVEVHLHNLLYELLLMNRSPRLEDLSFEVLTAIRPKLTSTHLKSYIVSFTHALVSLGYLDQPITVSKQGGNLDTLSGVPSEWLEYCERWRKTSTLSKHTRKVYYWCLIKTGRWLAQYHPEVVSPEQWTRQLAAEYVAATLDFHVGDWTHRDEQQNESNNAPLSAKTKVQHLKAVSSFLRDCQEWNWIPRRFDSRRAFTTPARFSPSLAPIHG
;
A
#
# COMPACT_ATOMS: atom_id res chain seq x y z
N MET A 1 14.84 -17.56 -22.32
CA MET A 1 14.76 -16.36 -21.47
C MET A 1 15.31 -15.12 -22.18
N THR A 2 16.45 -15.19 -22.87
CA THR A 2 17.02 -14.05 -23.62
C THR A 2 16.09 -13.53 -24.74
N SER A 3 15.37 -14.43 -25.43
CA SER A 3 14.47 -14.04 -26.52
C SER A 3 13.18 -13.32 -26.05
N SER A 4 12.59 -13.70 -24.91
CA SER A 4 11.38 -13.05 -24.41
C SER A 4 11.65 -11.65 -23.84
N LEU A 5 12.83 -11.45 -23.24
CA LEU A 5 13.26 -10.13 -22.77
C LEU A 5 13.57 -9.16 -23.91
N GLN A 6 14.28 -9.62 -24.95
CA GLN A 6 14.57 -8.79 -26.12
C GLN A 6 13.28 -8.35 -26.82
N LEU A 7 12.28 -9.23 -26.90
CA LEU A 7 10.95 -8.89 -27.40
C LEU A 7 10.24 -7.88 -26.49
N ALA A 8 10.38 -8.01 -25.18
CA ALA A 8 9.81 -7.05 -24.21
C ALA A 8 10.46 -5.68 -24.27
N GLN A 9 11.78 -5.62 -24.44
CA GLN A 9 12.54 -4.37 -24.60
C GLN A 9 12.17 -3.70 -25.92
N ALA A 10 12.11 -4.46 -27.02
CA ALA A 10 11.63 -3.94 -28.30
C ALA A 10 10.18 -3.43 -28.20
N ALA A 11 9.30 -4.13 -27.48
CA ALA A 11 7.93 -3.69 -27.26
C ALA A 11 7.86 -2.43 -26.37
N GLN A 12 8.73 -2.28 -25.37
CA GLN A 12 8.86 -1.07 -24.54
C GLN A 12 9.39 0.14 -25.35
N GLU A 13 10.35 -0.10 -26.24
CA GLU A 13 10.90 0.93 -27.13
C GLU A 13 9.84 1.42 -28.13
N GLN A 14 9.03 0.50 -28.67
CA GLN A 14 7.96 0.80 -29.63
C GLN A 14 6.68 1.30 -28.97
N TRP A 15 6.52 1.11 -27.65
CA TRP A 15 5.31 1.55 -26.96
C TRP A 15 5.16 3.07 -27.02
N CYS A 16 3.95 3.51 -27.37
CA CYS A 16 3.53 4.90 -27.38
C CYS A 16 2.28 5.07 -26.52
N TRP A 17 2.02 6.32 -26.10
CA TRP A 17 0.81 6.63 -25.34
C TRP A 17 -0.43 6.19 -26.15
N PRO A 18 -1.38 5.43 -25.57
CA PRO A 18 -2.45 4.80 -26.34
C PRO A 18 -3.41 5.76 -27.08
N VAL A 19 -3.40 7.04 -26.71
CA VAL A 19 -4.23 8.09 -27.32
C VAL A 19 -3.35 9.24 -27.78
N ASN A 20 -3.68 9.85 -28.91
CA ASN A 20 -2.96 11.04 -29.37
C ASN A 20 -3.58 12.31 -28.77
N LEU A 21 -3.05 12.77 -27.63
CA LEU A 21 -3.57 13.98 -26.98
C LEU A 21 -3.43 15.25 -27.83
N SER A 22 -2.53 15.26 -28.81
CA SER A 22 -2.34 16.41 -29.70
C SER A 22 -3.41 16.52 -30.81
N SER A 23 -4.13 15.43 -31.10
CA SER A 23 -5.18 15.44 -32.13
C SER A 23 -6.55 15.89 -31.61
N TYR A 24 -6.72 16.08 -30.31
CA TYR A 24 -8.00 16.51 -29.73
C TYR A 24 -8.03 18.02 -29.48
N ASP A 25 -9.22 18.59 -29.62
CA ASP A 25 -9.54 19.89 -29.02
C ASP A 25 -9.65 19.71 -27.50
N ARG A 26 -8.69 20.29 -26.78
CA ARG A 26 -8.59 20.26 -25.32
C ARG A 26 -9.10 21.55 -24.67
N SER A 27 -9.99 22.28 -25.34
CA SER A 27 -10.62 23.48 -24.79
C SER A 27 -11.25 23.20 -23.43
N ALA A 28 -10.88 24.01 -22.44
CA ALA A 28 -11.45 23.96 -21.09
C ALA A 28 -12.91 24.43 -21.05
N VAL A 29 -13.32 25.23 -22.03
CA VAL A 29 -14.62 25.92 -22.05
C VAL A 29 -15.56 25.20 -23.00
N LEU A 30 -16.73 24.83 -22.48
CA LEU A 30 -17.83 24.33 -23.29
C LEU A 30 -18.36 25.45 -24.21
N THR A 31 -18.52 25.13 -25.49
CA THR A 31 -19.19 26.01 -26.45
C THR A 31 -20.66 26.21 -26.04
N PRO A 32 -21.30 27.32 -26.48
CA PRO A 32 -22.73 27.54 -26.21
C PRO A 32 -23.61 26.37 -26.69
N SER A 33 -23.26 25.76 -27.82
CA SER A 33 -24.01 24.63 -28.39
C SER A 33 -23.91 23.36 -27.54
N GLU A 34 -22.72 23.07 -27.00
CA GLU A 34 -22.50 21.94 -26.10
C GLU A 34 -23.24 22.14 -24.78
N ARG A 35 -23.22 23.35 -24.20
CA ARG A 35 -23.96 23.66 -22.96
C ARG A 35 -25.46 23.44 -23.13
N VAL A 36 -26.04 23.90 -24.23
CA VAL A 36 -27.46 23.70 -24.53
C VAL A 36 -27.79 22.22 -24.72
N ALA A 37 -26.93 21.46 -25.43
CA ALA A 37 -27.10 20.03 -25.60
C ALA A 37 -27.02 19.27 -24.26
N LEU A 38 -26.03 19.58 -23.43
CA LEU A 38 -25.86 19.00 -22.10
C LEU A 38 -27.04 19.34 -21.16
N GLY A 39 -27.54 20.58 -21.20
CA GLY A 39 -28.73 20.98 -20.46
C GLY A 39 -29.94 20.12 -20.81
N LYS A 40 -30.27 20.03 -22.10
CA LYS A 40 -31.39 19.21 -22.59
C LYS A 40 -31.23 17.72 -22.26
N LEU A 41 -30.01 17.20 -22.28
CA LEU A 41 -29.73 15.80 -21.93
C LEU A 41 -29.94 15.52 -20.44
N THR A 42 -29.60 16.48 -19.58
CA THR A 42 -29.64 16.32 -18.12
C THR A 42 -30.97 16.71 -17.49
N GLU A 43 -31.90 17.30 -18.25
CA GLU A 43 -33.30 17.53 -17.84
C GLU A 43 -34.02 16.24 -17.42
N THR A 44 -33.67 15.10 -18.04
CA THR A 44 -34.27 13.80 -17.72
C THR A 44 -33.31 12.90 -16.92
N PRO A 45 -33.79 12.23 -15.85
CA PRO A 45 -32.96 11.33 -15.03
C PRO A 45 -32.38 10.12 -15.77
N ARG A 46 -32.89 9.79 -16.96
CA ARG A 46 -32.35 8.74 -17.83
C ARG A 46 -32.24 9.29 -19.23
N PHE A 47 -31.07 9.12 -19.85
CA PHE A 47 -30.86 9.57 -21.21
C PHE A 47 -31.70 8.72 -22.17
N SER A 48 -32.29 9.36 -23.18
CA SER A 48 -33.00 8.66 -24.25
C SER A 48 -32.07 7.67 -24.96
N PRO A 49 -32.51 6.46 -25.36
CA PRO A 49 -31.69 5.54 -26.15
C PRO A 49 -31.15 6.14 -27.46
N LYS A 50 -31.77 7.22 -27.96
CA LYS A 50 -31.37 7.94 -29.18
C LYS A 50 -30.58 9.22 -28.91
N TRP A 51 -30.16 9.47 -27.67
CA TRP A 51 -29.47 10.69 -27.28
C TRP A 51 -28.21 10.96 -28.13
N GLU A 52 -27.47 9.90 -28.46
CA GLU A 52 -26.25 9.98 -29.28
C GLU A 52 -26.57 10.42 -30.71
N ILE A 53 -27.71 10.02 -31.26
CA ILE A 53 -28.17 10.47 -32.59
C ILE A 53 -28.61 11.94 -32.54
N GLN A 54 -29.28 12.34 -31.46
CA GLN A 54 -29.85 13.68 -31.31
C GLN A 54 -28.79 14.75 -31.01
N PHE A 55 -27.79 14.43 -30.20
CA PHE A 55 -26.82 15.39 -29.66
C PHE A 55 -25.36 15.04 -29.98
N GLY A 56 -25.07 13.86 -30.53
CA GLY A 56 -23.70 13.40 -30.76
C GLY A 56 -22.90 14.29 -31.71
N ALA A 57 -23.55 14.88 -32.73
CA ALA A 57 -22.88 15.83 -33.62
C ALA A 57 -22.43 17.10 -32.89
N CYS A 58 -23.27 17.64 -31.99
CA CYS A 58 -22.93 18.82 -31.20
C CYS A 58 -21.86 18.52 -30.14
N LEU A 59 -21.83 17.29 -29.62
CA LEU A 59 -20.89 16.86 -28.57
C LEU A 59 -19.68 16.11 -29.14
N ALA A 60 -19.46 16.14 -30.45
CA ALA A 60 -18.49 15.28 -31.12
C ALA A 60 -17.05 15.48 -30.58
N CYS A 61 -16.65 16.72 -30.33
CA CYS A 61 -15.34 17.05 -29.78
C CYS A 61 -15.11 16.46 -28.37
N LEU A 62 -16.17 16.36 -27.57
CA LEU A 62 -16.12 15.76 -26.22
C LEU A 62 -16.22 14.22 -26.28
N LEU A 63 -17.05 13.68 -27.19
CA LEU A 63 -17.30 12.25 -27.27
C LEU A 63 -16.18 11.47 -27.95
N HIS A 64 -15.51 12.07 -28.94
CA HIS A 64 -14.45 11.42 -29.70
C HIS A 64 -13.30 10.88 -28.81
N PRO A 65 -12.63 11.70 -27.97
CA PRO A 65 -11.56 11.21 -27.09
C PRO A 65 -12.06 10.18 -26.06
N LEU A 66 -13.28 10.34 -25.54
CA LEU A 66 -13.87 9.38 -24.60
C LEU A 66 -14.11 8.02 -25.26
N ASN A 67 -14.68 8.03 -26.47
CA ASN A 67 -14.96 6.81 -27.21
C ASN A 67 -13.68 6.06 -27.61
N GLU A 68 -12.60 6.78 -27.91
CA GLU A 68 -11.31 6.18 -28.23
C GLU A 68 -10.72 5.43 -27.02
N VAL A 69 -10.70 6.05 -25.84
CA VAL A 69 -10.28 5.38 -24.59
C VAL A 69 -11.18 4.17 -24.27
N LEU A 70 -12.49 4.32 -24.46
CA LEU A 70 -13.45 3.24 -24.21
C LEU A 70 -13.30 2.08 -25.21
N ALA A 71 -12.85 2.36 -26.43
CA ALA A 71 -12.47 1.33 -27.39
C ALA A 71 -11.20 0.59 -26.95
N ILE A 72 -10.15 1.31 -26.52
CA ILE A 72 -8.89 0.74 -26.02
C ILE A 72 -9.12 -0.17 -24.81
N THR A 73 -9.99 0.25 -23.89
CA THR A 73 -10.33 -0.54 -22.70
C THR A 73 -11.21 -1.76 -23.00
N GLY A 74 -11.75 -1.87 -24.21
CA GLY A 74 -12.66 -2.94 -24.62
C GLY A 74 -14.04 -2.83 -23.97
N ALA A 75 -14.52 -1.61 -23.72
CA ALA A 75 -15.80 -1.37 -23.08
C ALA A 75 -16.95 -1.99 -23.88
N SER A 76 -17.83 -2.74 -23.21
CA SER A 76 -19.12 -3.12 -23.80
C SER A 76 -19.95 -1.87 -24.09
N ARG A 77 -20.92 -1.95 -25.01
CA ARG A 77 -21.80 -0.82 -25.35
C ARG A 77 -22.50 -0.24 -24.11
N SER A 78 -22.89 -1.11 -23.16
CA SER A 78 -23.50 -0.68 -21.89
C SER A 78 -22.51 0.09 -21.01
N ASN A 79 -21.29 -0.44 -20.83
CA ASN A 79 -20.24 0.21 -20.03
C ASN A 79 -19.83 1.55 -20.63
N ARG A 80 -19.62 1.60 -21.95
CA ARG A 80 -19.31 2.82 -22.69
C ARG A 80 -20.39 3.88 -22.42
N ASN A 81 -21.65 3.53 -22.64
CA ASN A 81 -22.75 4.47 -22.45
C ASN A 81 -22.87 4.93 -20.99
N GLY A 82 -22.74 4.02 -20.02
CA GLY A 82 -22.76 4.36 -18.60
C GLY A 82 -21.67 5.37 -18.22
N THR A 83 -20.42 5.10 -18.60
CA THR A 83 -19.27 5.98 -18.33
C THR A 83 -19.42 7.35 -19.01
N VAL A 84 -19.85 7.38 -20.28
CA VAL A 84 -20.08 8.64 -21.01
C VAL A 84 -21.20 9.46 -20.37
N ILE A 85 -22.31 8.84 -19.97
CA ILE A 85 -23.42 9.55 -19.33
C ILE A 85 -22.99 10.21 -18.02
N ILE A 86 -22.19 9.51 -17.19
CA ILE A 86 -21.64 10.07 -15.95
C ILE A 86 -20.81 11.32 -16.27
N LEU A 87 -19.90 11.24 -17.23
CA LEU A 87 -19.05 12.37 -17.63
C LEU A 87 -19.83 13.56 -18.19
N LEU A 88 -20.83 13.32 -19.03
CA LEU A 88 -21.69 14.38 -19.57
C LEU A 88 -22.48 15.09 -18.47
N ARG A 89 -22.96 14.35 -17.46
CA ARG A 89 -23.64 14.94 -16.29
C ARG A 89 -22.69 15.82 -15.48
N GLU A 90 -21.49 15.34 -15.22
CA GLU A 90 -20.50 16.10 -14.47
C GLU A 90 -20.02 17.34 -15.22
N MET A 91 -19.83 17.26 -16.56
CA MET A 91 -19.51 18.42 -17.39
C MET A 91 -20.63 19.47 -17.36
N HIS A 92 -21.89 19.02 -17.36
CA HIS A 92 -23.02 19.93 -17.17
C HIS A 92 -23.05 20.52 -15.75
N ARG A 93 -22.79 19.72 -14.71
CA ARG A 93 -22.80 20.18 -13.31
C ARG A 93 -21.72 21.22 -13.06
N LEU A 94 -20.50 20.98 -13.55
CA LEU A 94 -19.35 21.86 -13.39
C LEU A 94 -19.33 23.00 -14.42
N GLN A 95 -20.13 22.91 -15.49
CA GLN A 95 -20.15 23.87 -16.60
C GLN A 95 -18.77 24.05 -17.28
N THR A 96 -17.97 22.99 -17.26
CA THR A 96 -16.63 22.90 -17.88
C THR A 96 -16.50 21.60 -18.67
N SER A 97 -15.57 21.54 -19.62
CA SER A 97 -15.21 20.28 -20.23
C SER A 97 -14.34 19.46 -19.27
N PHE A 98 -14.30 18.15 -19.45
CA PHE A 98 -13.44 17.28 -18.62
C PHE A 98 -11.94 17.59 -18.78
N TRP A 99 -11.54 18.30 -19.83
CA TRP A 99 -10.17 18.78 -20.04
C TRP A 99 -9.74 19.83 -19.01
N ALA A 100 -10.70 20.56 -18.45
CA ALA A 100 -10.43 21.59 -17.44
C ALA A 100 -10.35 21.03 -16.01
N TRP A 101 -10.76 19.77 -15.81
CA TRP A 101 -10.90 19.21 -14.48
C TRP A 101 -9.55 19.00 -13.82
N SER A 102 -9.45 19.49 -12.59
CA SER A 102 -8.40 19.18 -11.66
C SER A 102 -8.43 17.71 -11.24
N GLU A 103 -7.31 17.26 -10.68
CA GLU A 103 -7.20 15.92 -10.12
C GLU A 103 -8.25 15.64 -9.04
N GLN A 104 -8.59 16.65 -8.22
CA GLN A 104 -9.61 16.54 -7.18
C GLN A 104 -11.01 16.39 -7.75
N GLU A 105 -11.32 17.04 -8.87
CA GLU A 105 -12.60 16.83 -9.56
C GLU A 105 -12.70 15.41 -10.11
N TRP A 106 -11.63 14.89 -10.73
CA TRP A 106 -11.58 13.49 -11.16
C TRP A 106 -11.76 12.50 -10.01
N ILE A 107 -11.07 12.71 -8.88
CA ILE A 107 -11.21 11.90 -7.67
C ILE A 107 -12.66 11.99 -7.14
N GLY A 108 -13.27 13.18 -7.18
CA GLY A 108 -14.65 13.39 -6.76
C GLY A 108 -15.67 12.61 -7.59
N VAL A 109 -15.47 12.48 -8.91
CA VAL A 109 -16.35 11.67 -9.76
C VAL A 109 -16.11 10.16 -9.55
N LEU A 110 -14.85 9.76 -9.36
CA LEU A 110 -14.48 8.36 -9.15
C LEU A 110 -14.88 7.83 -7.78
N TYR A 111 -14.85 8.67 -6.75
CA TYR A 111 -14.98 8.35 -5.32
C TYR A 111 -13.87 7.41 -4.78
N PRO A 112 -13.60 7.38 -3.47
CA PRO A 112 -12.53 6.55 -2.89
C PRO A 112 -12.82 5.04 -2.84
N SER A 113 -14.07 4.60 -3.07
CA SER A 113 -14.41 3.18 -3.07
C SER A 113 -15.54 2.83 -4.04
N ALA A 114 -15.51 1.60 -4.56
CA ALA A 114 -16.54 1.09 -5.46
C ALA A 114 -17.94 1.13 -4.85
N ALA A 115 -18.06 0.92 -3.53
CA ALA A 115 -19.32 1.01 -2.81
C ALA A 115 -19.91 2.43 -2.84
N ILE A 116 -19.09 3.44 -2.53
CA ILE A 116 -19.52 4.85 -2.57
C ILE A 116 -19.84 5.26 -4.02
N PHE A 117 -19.02 4.84 -4.98
CA PHE A 117 -19.28 5.09 -6.39
C PHE A 117 -20.65 4.52 -6.84
N ALA A 118 -20.96 3.29 -6.44
CA ALA A 118 -22.22 2.64 -6.77
C ALA A 118 -23.42 3.33 -6.12
N GLU A 119 -23.28 3.84 -4.90
CA GLU A 119 -24.32 4.61 -4.21
C GLU A 119 -24.65 5.92 -4.95
N HIS A 120 -23.63 6.64 -5.39
CA HIS A 120 -23.82 7.93 -6.07
C HIS A 120 -24.24 7.79 -7.55
N HIS A 121 -23.68 6.83 -8.28
CA HIS A 121 -23.92 6.69 -9.73
C HIS A 121 -24.87 5.55 -10.10
N GLY A 122 -25.33 4.74 -9.14
CA GLY A 122 -26.28 3.64 -9.36
C GLY A 122 -25.79 2.56 -10.32
N GLY A 123 -24.48 2.47 -10.53
CA GLY A 123 -23.84 1.70 -11.60
C GLY A 123 -22.98 0.53 -11.11
N ALA A 124 -22.62 -0.35 -12.04
CA ALA A 124 -21.70 -1.46 -11.77
C ALA A 124 -20.26 -0.97 -11.63
N ASP A 125 -19.45 -1.70 -10.85
CA ASP A 125 -18.02 -1.43 -10.64
C ASP A 125 -17.21 -1.35 -11.96
N ALA A 126 -17.71 -1.99 -13.02
CA ALA A 126 -17.16 -1.87 -14.35
C ALA A 126 -17.10 -0.41 -14.83
N TYR A 127 -18.10 0.43 -14.54
CA TYR A 127 -18.11 1.83 -15.01
C TYR A 127 -16.99 2.64 -14.37
N ARG A 128 -16.72 2.39 -13.08
CA ARG A 128 -15.62 3.02 -12.32
C ARG A 128 -14.26 2.69 -12.93
N SER A 129 -14.04 1.43 -13.32
CA SER A 129 -12.78 1.02 -13.97
C SER A 129 -12.55 1.72 -15.31
N HIS A 130 -13.59 1.86 -16.14
CA HIS A 130 -13.48 2.57 -17.41
C HIS A 130 -13.33 4.09 -17.22
N LEU A 131 -14.02 4.66 -16.23
CA LEU A 131 -13.85 6.06 -15.85
C LEU A 131 -12.43 6.34 -15.34
N LEU A 132 -11.85 5.40 -14.58
CA LEU A 132 -10.46 5.49 -14.12
C LEU A 132 -9.51 5.52 -15.32
N ALA A 133 -9.70 4.65 -16.31
CA ALA A 133 -8.89 4.67 -17.53
C ALA A 133 -9.02 6.00 -18.29
N VAL A 134 -10.23 6.57 -18.39
CA VAL A 134 -10.46 7.90 -18.98
C VAL A 134 -9.69 8.99 -18.22
N SER A 135 -9.84 9.03 -16.89
CA SER A 135 -9.15 10.02 -16.05
C SER A 135 -7.63 9.92 -16.12
N TYR A 136 -7.10 8.70 -16.24
CA TYR A 136 -5.68 8.43 -16.35
C TYR A 136 -5.12 8.83 -17.73
N LEU A 137 -5.82 8.45 -18.81
CA LEU A 137 -5.36 8.67 -20.19
C LEU A 137 -5.57 10.09 -20.68
N LEU A 138 -6.68 10.73 -20.31
CA LEU A 138 -7.06 12.07 -20.79
C LEU A 138 -6.98 13.14 -19.69
N GLY A 139 -7.38 12.79 -18.47
CA GLY A 139 -7.52 13.73 -17.34
C GLY A 139 -6.24 14.05 -16.57
N GLY A 140 -5.12 13.38 -16.88
CA GLY A 140 -3.83 13.63 -16.22
C GLY A 140 -3.75 13.15 -14.77
N LEU A 141 -4.72 12.34 -14.31
CA LEU A 141 -4.72 11.75 -12.97
C LEU A 141 -3.43 10.95 -12.71
N SER A 142 -2.79 11.25 -11.59
CA SER A 142 -1.49 10.71 -11.18
C SER A 142 -1.51 10.10 -9.77
N ASP A 143 -2.33 10.63 -8.87
CA ASP A 143 -2.51 10.14 -7.50
C ASP A 143 -3.53 9.00 -7.45
N LEU A 144 -3.08 7.82 -7.85
CA LEU A 144 -3.90 6.61 -7.82
C LEU A 144 -4.23 6.14 -6.40
N ALA A 145 -3.47 6.57 -5.39
CA ALA A 145 -3.76 6.23 -3.99
C ALA A 145 -5.01 6.96 -3.47
N ALA A 146 -5.26 8.19 -3.91
CA ALA A 146 -6.45 8.95 -3.50
C ALA A 146 -7.77 8.28 -3.94
N ILE A 147 -7.72 7.40 -4.94
CA ILE A 147 -8.89 6.66 -5.46
C ILE A 147 -9.10 5.33 -4.72
N GLY A 148 -8.21 4.98 -3.79
CA GLY A 148 -8.32 3.76 -2.99
C GLY A 148 -8.03 2.50 -3.80
N HIS A 149 -8.74 1.42 -3.52
CA HIS A 149 -8.54 0.14 -4.20
C HIS A 149 -9.10 0.16 -5.63
N PHE A 150 -8.29 -0.26 -6.58
CA PHE A 150 -8.66 -0.51 -7.97
C PHE A 150 -7.88 -1.72 -8.51
N THR A 151 -8.30 -2.26 -9.66
CA THR A 151 -7.66 -3.43 -10.27
C THR A 151 -6.44 -2.99 -11.09
N GLN A 152 -5.24 -3.01 -10.49
CA GLN A 152 -3.99 -2.60 -11.15
C GLN A 152 -3.72 -3.39 -12.44
N ASP A 153 -3.90 -4.72 -12.41
CA ASP A 153 -3.72 -5.59 -13.60
C ASP A 153 -4.60 -5.14 -14.76
N TRP A 154 -5.88 -4.90 -14.51
CA TRP A 154 -6.82 -4.52 -15.55
C TRP A 154 -6.40 -3.21 -16.23
N LEU A 155 -6.08 -2.17 -15.45
CA LEU A 155 -5.71 -0.88 -16.00
C LEU A 155 -4.35 -0.94 -16.72
N ALA A 156 -3.33 -1.51 -16.08
CA ALA A 156 -1.99 -1.63 -16.66
C ALA A 156 -2.01 -2.42 -17.97
N VAL A 157 -2.74 -3.53 -18.04
CA VAL A 157 -2.86 -4.32 -19.27
C VAL A 157 -3.53 -3.54 -20.40
N ARG A 158 -4.51 -2.68 -20.10
CA ARG A 158 -5.18 -1.86 -21.12
C ARG A 158 -4.33 -0.69 -21.60
N VAL A 159 -3.45 -0.16 -20.75
CA VAL A 159 -2.59 0.98 -21.09
C VAL A 159 -1.29 0.51 -21.76
N PHE A 160 -0.62 -0.49 -21.19
CA PHE A 160 0.71 -0.93 -21.60
C PHE A 160 0.71 -2.17 -22.49
N GLY A 161 -0.36 -2.97 -22.46
CA GLY A 161 -0.46 -4.22 -23.22
C GLY A 161 0.15 -5.43 -22.49
N ARG A 162 -0.42 -6.62 -22.73
CA ARG A 162 0.07 -7.87 -22.10
C ARG A 162 1.45 -8.27 -22.60
N ASP A 163 1.75 -7.98 -23.86
CA ASP A 163 3.01 -8.37 -24.51
C ASP A 163 4.21 -7.61 -23.93
N VAL A 164 3.98 -6.43 -23.38
CA VAL A 164 4.98 -5.66 -22.64
C VAL A 164 5.10 -6.15 -21.20
N LEU A 165 3.97 -6.29 -20.50
CA LEU A 165 3.95 -6.55 -19.06
C LEU A 165 4.33 -7.99 -18.68
N GLY A 166 3.87 -8.99 -19.43
CA GLY A 166 4.11 -10.40 -19.10
C GLY A 166 5.60 -10.75 -19.01
N PRO A 167 6.38 -10.50 -20.08
CA PRO A 167 7.82 -10.74 -20.05
C PRO A 167 8.58 -9.94 -18.98
N LEU A 168 8.13 -8.71 -18.67
CA LEU A 168 8.72 -7.90 -17.60
C LEU A 168 8.56 -8.56 -16.22
N VAL A 169 7.35 -9.07 -15.92
CA VAL A 169 7.07 -9.79 -14.68
C VAL A 169 7.95 -11.05 -14.57
N GLU A 170 8.06 -11.82 -15.66
CA GLU A 170 8.90 -13.02 -15.68
C GLU A 170 10.37 -12.70 -15.47
N TYR A 171 10.88 -11.66 -16.14
CA TYR A 171 12.27 -11.25 -16.08
C TYR A 171 12.68 -10.77 -14.68
N ILE A 172 11.94 -9.79 -14.13
CA ILE A 172 12.21 -9.25 -12.80
C ILE A 172 11.98 -10.33 -11.75
N GLY A 173 10.92 -11.15 -11.91
CA GLY A 173 10.62 -12.23 -10.99
C GLY A 173 11.70 -13.30 -10.94
N GLY A 174 12.24 -13.70 -12.10
CA GLY A 174 13.38 -14.61 -12.20
C GLY A 174 14.61 -14.08 -11.48
N GLU A 175 14.89 -12.79 -11.64
CA GLU A 175 16.02 -12.14 -10.96
C GLU A 175 15.81 -12.05 -9.44
N MET A 176 14.60 -11.71 -9.01
CA MET A 176 14.27 -11.68 -7.58
C MET A 176 14.43 -13.07 -6.94
N ILE A 177 14.02 -14.14 -7.63
CA ILE A 177 14.23 -15.52 -7.15
C ILE A 177 15.73 -15.84 -7.10
N ARG A 178 16.52 -15.44 -8.10
CA ARG A 178 17.99 -15.64 -8.15
C ARG A 178 18.69 -14.97 -6.97
N LEU A 179 18.24 -13.79 -6.56
CA LEU A 179 18.73 -13.06 -5.39
C LEU A 179 18.27 -13.65 -4.04
N GLY A 180 17.48 -14.74 -4.06
CA GLY A 180 17.03 -15.44 -2.86
C GLY A 180 15.74 -14.89 -2.26
N PHE A 181 15.00 -14.03 -2.97
CA PHE A 181 13.66 -13.63 -2.55
C PHE A 181 12.65 -14.78 -2.75
N GLY A 182 11.68 -14.88 -1.84
CA GLY A 182 10.75 -16.02 -1.83
C GLY A 182 9.87 -16.12 -3.08
N LYS A 183 9.83 -17.29 -3.72
CA LYS A 183 9.04 -17.56 -4.94
C LYS A 183 7.56 -17.18 -4.81
N LYS A 184 6.92 -17.57 -3.70
CA LYS A 184 5.51 -17.22 -3.42
C LYS A 184 5.28 -15.71 -3.33
N MET A 185 6.26 -14.95 -2.85
CA MET A 185 6.16 -13.49 -2.78
C MET A 185 6.19 -12.88 -4.18
N VAL A 186 7.10 -13.36 -5.04
CA VAL A 186 7.21 -12.94 -6.44
C VAL A 186 5.92 -13.23 -7.20
N GLU A 187 5.41 -14.46 -7.12
CA GLU A 187 4.18 -14.87 -7.83
C GLU A 187 2.95 -14.05 -7.43
N VAL A 188 2.82 -13.73 -6.14
CA VAL A 188 1.61 -13.07 -5.61
C VAL A 188 1.68 -11.55 -5.68
N HIS A 189 2.86 -10.94 -5.49
CA HIS A 189 2.96 -9.50 -5.26
C HIS A 189 3.69 -8.72 -6.35
N LEU A 190 4.54 -9.37 -7.15
CA LEU A 190 5.36 -8.64 -8.14
C LEU A 190 4.49 -7.93 -9.17
N HIS A 191 3.47 -8.61 -9.72
CA HIS A 191 2.62 -8.01 -10.75
C HIS A 191 1.91 -6.75 -10.23
N ASN A 192 1.31 -6.80 -9.02
CA ASN A 192 0.64 -5.64 -8.44
C ASN A 192 1.61 -4.48 -8.18
N LEU A 193 2.79 -4.77 -7.63
CA LEU A 193 3.81 -3.76 -7.40
C LEU A 193 4.28 -3.14 -8.71
N LEU A 194 4.71 -3.96 -9.67
CA LEU A 194 5.25 -3.52 -10.95
C LEU A 194 4.22 -2.66 -11.69
N TYR A 195 2.98 -3.15 -11.81
CA TYR A 195 1.94 -2.45 -12.54
C TYR A 195 1.60 -1.10 -11.91
N GLU A 196 1.54 -1.03 -10.58
CA GLU A 196 1.31 0.24 -9.89
C GLU A 196 2.47 1.22 -10.10
N LEU A 197 3.71 0.75 -10.05
CA LEU A 197 4.89 1.58 -10.32
C LEU A 197 4.89 2.11 -11.76
N LEU A 198 4.63 1.27 -12.75
CA LEU A 198 4.58 1.69 -14.16
C LEU A 198 3.41 2.64 -14.43
N LEU A 199 2.24 2.40 -13.82
CA LEU A 199 1.10 3.31 -13.91
C LEU A 199 1.40 4.67 -13.28
N MET A 200 2.01 4.71 -12.10
CA MET A 200 2.36 5.97 -11.44
C MET A 200 3.51 6.71 -12.16
N ASN A 201 4.43 5.97 -12.79
CA ASN A 201 5.47 6.54 -13.64
C ASN A 201 4.97 6.95 -15.04
N ARG A 202 3.76 6.49 -15.44
CA ARG A 202 3.17 6.73 -16.77
C ARG A 202 4.04 6.24 -17.92
N SER A 203 4.84 5.21 -17.68
CA SER A 203 5.70 4.58 -18.69
C SER A 203 5.90 3.11 -18.35
N PRO A 204 5.86 2.20 -19.35
CA PRO A 204 6.18 0.79 -19.13
C PRO A 204 7.69 0.51 -19.12
N ARG A 205 8.54 1.52 -19.37
CA ARG A 205 9.99 1.36 -19.47
C ARG A 205 10.63 1.31 -18.09
N LEU A 206 11.49 0.31 -17.87
CA LEU A 206 12.22 0.19 -16.60
C LEU A 206 13.28 1.27 -16.45
N GLU A 207 13.82 1.78 -17.56
CA GLU A 207 14.81 2.86 -17.61
C GLU A 207 14.24 4.17 -17.05
N ASP A 208 12.92 4.36 -17.16
CA ASP A 208 12.24 5.55 -16.64
C ASP A 208 11.98 5.47 -15.12
N LEU A 209 12.24 4.31 -14.48
CA LEU A 209 12.09 4.11 -13.04
C LEU A 209 13.36 4.49 -12.27
N SER A 210 13.67 5.79 -12.24
CA SER A 210 14.83 6.28 -11.49
C SER A 210 14.69 6.13 -9.97
N PHE A 211 15.80 6.28 -9.24
CA PHE A 211 15.81 6.26 -7.78
C PHE A 211 14.88 7.34 -7.19
N GLU A 212 14.87 8.54 -7.76
CA GLU A 212 14.05 9.68 -7.36
C GLU A 212 12.57 9.40 -7.57
N VAL A 213 12.22 8.86 -8.74
CA VAL A 213 10.84 8.49 -9.10
C VAL A 213 10.31 7.44 -8.12
N LEU A 214 11.05 6.35 -7.93
CA LEU A 214 10.65 5.26 -7.05
C LEU A 214 10.54 5.72 -5.58
N THR A 215 11.40 6.65 -5.14
CA THR A 215 11.36 7.25 -3.80
C THR A 215 10.11 8.12 -3.61
N ALA A 216 9.74 8.90 -4.63
CA ALA A 216 8.55 9.74 -4.63
C ALA A 216 7.24 8.93 -4.69
N ILE A 217 7.24 7.81 -5.44
CA ILE A 217 6.07 6.92 -5.59
C ILE A 217 5.83 6.10 -4.32
N ARG A 218 6.89 5.61 -3.66
CA ARG A 218 6.79 4.73 -2.50
C ARG A 218 5.75 5.14 -1.43
N PRO A 219 5.72 6.38 -0.90
CA PRO A 219 4.75 6.76 0.12
C PRO A 219 3.30 6.72 -0.40
N LYS A 220 3.10 6.88 -1.72
CA LYS A 220 1.82 6.93 -2.41
C LYS A 220 1.32 5.56 -2.92
N LEU A 221 2.03 4.46 -2.65
CA LEU A 221 1.51 3.14 -2.97
C LEU A 221 0.24 2.84 -2.17
N THR A 222 -0.76 2.28 -2.85
CA THR A 222 -2.11 1.98 -2.32
C THR A 222 -2.08 1.06 -1.11
N SER A 223 -1.09 0.16 -1.01
CA SER A 223 -1.00 -0.79 0.10
C SER A 223 0.34 -0.82 0.83
N THR A 224 0.26 -0.93 2.16
CA THR A 224 1.42 -1.00 3.06
C THR A 224 2.36 -2.16 2.75
N HIS A 225 1.85 -3.28 2.25
CA HIS A 225 2.69 -4.42 1.87
C HIS A 225 3.55 -4.09 0.63
N LEU A 226 2.99 -3.40 -0.38
CA LEU A 226 3.73 -2.96 -1.57
C LEU A 226 4.88 -2.01 -1.20
N LYS A 227 4.66 -1.11 -0.22
CA LYS A 227 5.69 -0.20 0.33
C LYS A 227 6.91 -0.92 0.91
N SER A 228 6.73 -2.17 1.35
CA SER A 228 7.82 -3.02 1.85
C SER A 228 8.50 -3.79 0.73
N TYR A 229 7.73 -4.23 -0.27
CA TYR A 229 8.25 -5.02 -1.39
C TYR A 229 9.04 -4.21 -2.41
N ILE A 230 8.80 -2.88 -2.49
CA ILE A 230 9.59 -1.99 -3.36
C ILE A 230 11.10 -2.07 -3.07
N VAL A 231 11.52 -2.37 -1.84
CA VAL A 231 12.94 -2.58 -1.50
C VAL A 231 13.51 -3.76 -2.27
N SER A 232 12.86 -4.92 -2.16
CA SER A 232 13.27 -6.13 -2.85
C SER A 232 13.26 -5.95 -4.36
N PHE A 233 12.29 -5.19 -4.88
CA PHE A 233 12.22 -4.82 -6.29
C PHE A 233 13.42 -3.95 -6.71
N THR A 234 13.78 -2.91 -5.94
CA THR A 234 14.94 -2.07 -6.26
C THR A 234 16.27 -2.82 -6.18
N HIS A 235 16.40 -3.82 -5.32
CA HIS A 235 17.56 -4.72 -5.33
C HIS A 235 17.67 -5.51 -6.64
N ALA A 236 16.54 -5.98 -7.18
CA ALA A 236 16.53 -6.62 -8.49
C ALA A 236 16.94 -5.63 -9.59
N LEU A 237 16.38 -4.41 -9.61
CA LEU A 237 16.75 -3.39 -10.60
C LEU A 237 18.24 -3.04 -10.57
N VAL A 238 18.86 -2.97 -9.38
CA VAL A 238 20.32 -2.76 -9.27
C VAL A 238 21.11 -3.93 -9.86
N SER A 239 20.70 -5.16 -9.53
CA SER A 239 21.35 -6.36 -10.05
C SER A 239 21.21 -6.48 -11.57
N LEU A 240 20.13 -5.96 -12.13
CA LEU A 240 19.88 -5.87 -13.57
C LEU A 240 20.54 -4.66 -14.24
N GLY A 241 21.15 -3.74 -13.48
CA GLY A 241 21.83 -2.56 -14.01
C GLY A 241 20.93 -1.37 -14.35
N TYR A 242 19.66 -1.36 -13.92
CA TYR A 242 18.74 -0.22 -14.11
C TYR A 242 18.89 0.87 -13.04
N LEU A 243 19.47 0.55 -11.89
CA LEU A 243 19.71 1.47 -10.79
C LEU A 243 21.13 1.29 -10.26
N ASP A 244 21.76 2.39 -9.85
CA ASP A 244 23.08 2.34 -9.21
C ASP A 244 23.00 1.82 -7.77
N GLN A 245 21.90 2.13 -7.08
CA GLN A 245 21.68 1.75 -5.69
C GLN A 245 20.20 1.43 -5.41
N PRO A 246 19.91 0.50 -4.49
CA PRO A 246 18.54 0.17 -4.16
C PRO A 246 17.97 1.29 -3.30
N ILE A 247 16.64 1.45 -3.31
CA ILE A 247 15.99 2.24 -2.28
C ILE A 247 16.24 1.51 -0.97
N THR A 248 17.16 2.07 -0.21
CA THR A 248 17.27 1.73 1.18
C THR A 248 16.05 2.36 1.81
N VAL A 249 15.07 1.50 2.08
CA VAL A 249 14.29 1.71 3.28
C VAL A 249 15.32 1.59 4.35
N SER A 250 15.83 2.74 4.78
CA SER A 250 16.28 2.83 6.13
C SER A 250 15.23 2.07 6.92
N LYS A 251 15.64 1.15 7.78
CA LYS A 251 14.68 0.44 8.63
C LYS A 251 13.95 1.41 9.60
N GLN A 252 13.93 2.69 9.28
CA GLN A 252 13.26 3.82 9.88
C GLN A 252 11.88 4.08 9.26
N GLY A 253 11.29 3.07 8.60
CA GLY A 253 9.84 2.88 8.70
C GLY A 253 9.40 2.35 10.07
N GLY A 254 10.35 1.98 10.94
CA GLY A 254 10.17 2.11 12.37
C GLY A 254 10.93 3.36 12.77
N ASN A 255 10.24 4.49 12.84
CA ASN A 255 10.64 5.80 13.34
C ASN A 255 12.15 6.05 13.52
N LEU A 256 12.66 7.13 12.94
CA LEU A 256 14.05 7.60 13.13
C LEU A 256 14.45 7.76 14.61
N ASP A 257 13.49 7.66 15.53
CA ASP A 257 13.66 7.58 16.99
C ASP A 257 13.12 6.25 17.60
N THR A 258 13.33 5.10 16.94
CA THR A 258 12.75 3.79 17.37
C THR A 258 13.24 3.31 18.74
N LEU A 259 14.31 3.89 19.26
CA LEU A 259 14.88 3.62 20.58
C LEU A 259 14.62 4.76 21.57
N SER A 260 14.03 5.86 21.12
CA SER A 260 13.65 6.98 21.97
C SER A 260 12.55 6.60 22.95
N GLY A 261 12.66 7.18 24.14
CA GLY A 261 11.89 6.83 25.33
C GLY A 261 12.27 5.50 25.99
N VAL A 262 13.38 4.86 25.58
CA VAL A 262 13.91 3.67 26.27
C VAL A 262 15.13 4.06 27.12
N PRO A 263 15.23 3.63 28.39
CA PRO A 263 16.43 3.87 29.19
C PRO A 263 17.67 3.26 28.53
N SER A 264 18.76 4.02 28.48
CA SER A 264 20.00 3.60 27.81
C SER A 264 20.55 2.30 28.37
N GLU A 265 20.54 2.14 29.70
CA GLU A 265 21.01 0.92 30.36
C GLU A 265 20.17 -0.30 29.96
N TRP A 266 18.84 -0.18 29.94
CA TRP A 266 17.93 -1.24 29.48
C TRP A 266 18.24 -1.67 28.04
N LEU A 267 18.48 -0.69 27.17
CA LEU A 267 18.81 -0.91 25.77
C LEU A 267 20.12 -1.68 25.61
N GLU A 268 21.14 -1.36 26.39
CA GLU A 268 22.43 -2.05 26.40
C GLU A 268 22.27 -3.54 26.75
N TYR A 269 21.47 -3.86 27.78
CA TYR A 269 21.17 -5.25 28.12
C TYR A 269 20.38 -5.97 27.02
N CYS A 270 19.40 -5.29 26.39
CA CYS A 270 18.63 -5.86 25.28
C CYS A 270 19.53 -6.19 24.08
N GLU A 271 20.46 -5.30 23.74
CA GLU A 271 21.39 -5.51 22.63
C GLU A 271 22.43 -6.58 22.96
N ARG A 272 22.95 -6.60 24.19
CA ARG A 272 23.84 -7.65 24.69
C ARG A 272 23.14 -9.01 24.60
N TRP A 273 21.91 -9.13 25.10
CA TRP A 273 21.11 -10.36 25.03
C TRP A 273 20.86 -10.81 23.59
N ARG A 274 20.53 -9.87 22.70
CA ARG A 274 20.30 -10.19 21.28
C ARG A 274 21.54 -10.79 20.61
N LYS A 275 22.74 -10.31 20.96
CA LYS A 275 24.00 -10.82 20.43
C LYS A 275 24.36 -12.20 20.98
N THR A 276 24.06 -12.48 22.26
CA THR A 276 24.46 -13.72 22.93
C THR A 276 23.44 -14.85 22.89
N SER A 277 22.14 -14.53 22.73
CA SER A 277 21.08 -15.54 22.77
C SER A 277 21.21 -16.57 21.64
N THR A 278 21.01 -17.84 22.00
CA THR A 278 21.03 -19.00 21.08
C THR A 278 19.70 -19.24 20.36
N LEU A 279 18.69 -18.40 20.61
CA LEU A 279 17.41 -18.46 19.92
C LEU A 279 17.58 -18.20 18.41
N SER A 280 16.62 -18.71 17.63
CA SER A 280 16.59 -18.48 16.18
C SER A 280 16.67 -16.99 15.85
N LYS A 281 17.28 -16.63 14.72
CA LYS A 281 17.42 -15.23 14.27
C LYS A 281 16.06 -14.52 14.22
N HIS A 282 15.01 -15.24 13.83
CA HIS A 282 13.65 -14.71 13.81
C HIS A 282 13.12 -14.45 15.23
N THR A 283 13.20 -15.44 16.13
CA THR A 283 12.74 -15.31 17.51
C THR A 283 13.46 -14.19 18.26
N ARG A 284 14.79 -14.06 18.11
CA ARG A 284 15.57 -12.97 18.70
C ARG A 284 15.10 -11.59 18.25
N LYS A 285 14.86 -11.43 16.94
CA LYS A 285 14.35 -10.17 16.37
C LYS A 285 12.98 -9.82 16.96
N VAL A 286 12.09 -10.79 17.05
CA VAL A 286 10.74 -10.60 17.59
C VAL A 286 10.79 -10.22 19.07
N TYR A 287 11.55 -10.96 19.88
CA TYR A 287 11.67 -10.71 21.32
C TYR A 287 12.33 -9.36 21.60
N TYR A 288 13.39 -9.01 20.86
CA TYR A 288 14.05 -7.71 20.99
C TYR A 288 13.06 -6.55 20.90
N TRP A 289 12.16 -6.55 19.90
CA TRP A 289 11.17 -5.49 19.78
C TRP A 289 10.11 -5.49 20.89
N CYS A 290 9.76 -6.66 21.43
CA CYS A 290 8.95 -6.72 22.64
C CYS A 290 9.67 -6.06 23.83
N LEU A 291 10.98 -6.29 23.99
CA LEU A 291 11.80 -5.69 25.06
C LEU A 291 11.95 -4.17 24.92
N ILE A 292 12.05 -3.65 23.69
CA ILE A 292 12.04 -2.20 23.43
C ILE A 292 10.71 -1.58 23.88
N LYS A 293 9.58 -2.23 23.58
CA LYS A 293 8.26 -1.79 24.07
C LYS A 293 8.15 -1.85 25.59
N THR A 294 8.70 -2.89 26.21
CA THR A 294 8.81 -3.00 27.67
C THR A 294 9.61 -1.84 28.25
N GLY A 295 10.75 -1.49 27.64
CA GLY A 295 11.58 -0.37 28.09
C GLY A 295 10.86 0.98 28.06
N ARG A 296 10.00 1.22 27.07
CA ARG A 296 9.16 2.44 27.04
C ARG A 296 8.08 2.45 28.10
N TRP A 297 7.44 1.30 28.31
CA TRP A 297 6.47 1.16 29.39
C TRP A 297 7.11 1.45 30.75
N LEU A 298 8.34 0.94 30.98
CA LEU A 298 9.13 1.27 32.16
C LEU A 298 9.41 2.77 32.23
N ALA A 299 9.93 3.39 31.19
CA ALA A 299 10.22 4.83 31.21
C ALA A 299 9.00 5.71 31.54
N GLN A 300 7.79 5.29 31.13
CA GLN A 300 6.57 6.06 31.37
C GLN A 300 5.98 5.85 32.78
N TYR A 301 5.95 4.60 33.28
CA TYR A 301 5.26 4.28 34.54
C TYR A 301 6.18 3.95 35.72
N HIS A 302 7.42 3.56 35.43
CA HIS A 302 8.45 3.18 36.38
C HIS A 302 9.82 3.76 35.97
N PRO A 303 9.95 5.10 35.85
CA PRO A 303 11.18 5.75 35.37
C PRO A 303 12.42 5.44 36.23
N GLU A 304 12.22 4.99 37.48
CA GLU A 304 13.26 4.50 38.37
C GLU A 304 13.87 3.15 37.94
N VAL A 305 13.18 2.39 37.10
CA VAL A 305 13.59 1.07 36.60
C VAL A 305 14.22 1.21 35.21
N VAL A 306 15.54 1.39 35.18
CA VAL A 306 16.34 1.55 33.97
C VAL A 306 17.09 0.29 33.56
N SER A 307 17.09 -0.76 34.41
CA SER A 307 17.93 -1.96 34.26
C SER A 307 17.16 -3.25 34.58
N PRO A 308 17.46 -4.40 33.94
CA PRO A 308 16.86 -5.69 34.30
C PRO A 308 17.15 -6.14 35.73
N GLU A 309 18.21 -5.67 36.38
CA GLU A 309 18.51 -5.98 37.78
C GLU A 309 17.43 -5.47 38.74
N GLN A 310 16.78 -4.36 38.39
CA GLN A 310 15.79 -3.69 39.23
C GLN A 310 14.41 -4.37 39.16
N TRP A 311 14.24 -5.39 38.31
CA TRP A 311 12.98 -6.12 38.24
C TRP A 311 12.71 -6.91 39.51
N THR A 312 11.50 -6.73 40.03
CA THR A 312 10.97 -7.48 41.16
C THR A 312 9.79 -8.34 40.74
N ARG A 313 9.39 -9.27 41.60
CA ARG A 313 8.17 -10.06 41.38
C ARG A 313 6.91 -9.18 41.30
N GLN A 314 6.88 -8.08 42.04
CA GLN A 314 5.77 -7.13 42.02
C GLN A 314 5.70 -6.40 40.67
N LEU A 315 6.82 -5.84 40.21
CA LEU A 315 6.89 -5.18 38.90
C LEU A 315 6.53 -6.12 37.75
N ALA A 316 6.92 -7.41 37.86
CA ALA A 316 6.51 -8.42 36.89
C ALA A 316 4.99 -8.62 36.85
N ALA A 317 4.30 -8.62 37.99
CA ALA A 317 2.84 -8.72 38.04
C ALA A 317 2.15 -7.48 37.44
N GLU A 318 2.68 -6.29 37.71
CA GLU A 318 2.20 -5.03 37.13
C GLU A 318 2.37 -5.03 35.60
N TYR A 319 3.52 -5.48 35.10
CA TYR A 319 3.74 -5.62 33.66
C TYR A 319 2.81 -6.65 33.00
N VAL A 320 2.54 -7.78 33.68
CA VAL A 320 1.58 -8.79 33.19
C VAL A 320 0.19 -8.17 33.06
N ALA A 321 -0.27 -7.41 34.07
CA ALA A 321 -1.54 -6.71 34.01
C ALA A 321 -1.56 -5.70 32.85
N ALA A 322 -0.54 -4.85 32.75
CA ALA A 322 -0.43 -3.86 31.68
C ALA A 322 -0.47 -4.51 30.28
N THR A 323 0.25 -5.61 30.07
CA THR A 323 0.27 -6.33 28.78
C THR A 323 -1.11 -6.88 28.38
N LEU A 324 -1.95 -7.21 29.36
CA LEU A 324 -3.31 -7.67 29.10
C LEU A 324 -4.24 -6.55 28.60
N ASP A 325 -3.89 -5.29 28.87
CA ASP A 325 -4.66 -4.11 28.47
C ASP A 325 -4.06 -3.39 27.24
N PHE A 326 -2.95 -3.88 26.68
CA PHE A 326 -2.33 -3.30 25.48
C PHE A 326 -3.24 -3.39 24.24
N HIS A 327 -3.22 -2.32 23.45
CA HIS A 327 -3.81 -2.15 22.14
C HIS A 327 -2.76 -2.20 21.02
N VAL A 328 -3.23 -2.40 19.78
CA VAL A 328 -2.39 -2.33 18.59
C VAL A 328 -1.82 -0.92 18.46
N GLY A 329 -0.49 -0.80 18.35
CA GLY A 329 0.20 0.50 18.31
C GLY A 329 0.65 1.02 19.68
N ASP A 330 0.28 0.38 20.77
CA ASP A 330 0.83 0.75 22.09
C ASP A 330 2.35 0.52 22.15
N TRP A 331 3.03 1.49 22.75
CA TRP A 331 4.48 1.51 22.99
C TRP A 331 5.34 1.48 21.72
N THR A 332 4.77 1.79 20.56
CA THR A 332 5.52 2.18 19.35
C THR A 332 5.75 3.70 19.35
N HIS A 333 6.83 4.19 18.74
CA HIS A 333 7.09 5.63 18.64
C HIS A 333 5.94 6.29 17.88
N ARG A 334 5.31 7.30 18.51
CA ARG A 334 4.15 8.02 18.00
C ARG A 334 4.61 9.22 17.18
N ASP A 335 4.28 9.24 15.89
CA ASP A 335 4.18 10.51 15.16
C ASP A 335 2.75 11.04 15.35
N GLU A 336 2.61 12.32 15.71
CA GLU A 336 1.33 13.00 15.98
C GLU A 336 0.31 12.90 14.83
N GLN A 337 0.75 12.47 13.63
CA GLN A 337 -0.08 12.30 12.43
C GLN A 337 -0.65 10.88 12.22
N GLN A 338 -0.38 9.89 13.09
CA GLN A 338 -0.92 8.53 12.97
C GLN A 338 -2.22 8.27 13.76
N ASN A 339 -2.90 9.33 14.20
CA ASN A 339 -4.18 9.20 14.88
C ASN A 339 -5.28 8.87 13.87
N GLU A 340 -5.74 7.61 13.89
CA GLU A 340 -7.17 7.23 13.99
C GLU A 340 -7.47 5.77 13.59
N SER A 341 -6.52 5.01 13.05
CA SER A 341 -6.81 3.61 12.66
C SER A 341 -6.19 2.57 13.62
N ASN A 342 -7.07 1.81 14.30
CA ASN A 342 -6.85 0.63 15.14
C ASN A 342 -6.47 0.82 16.62
N ASN A 343 -7.44 1.28 17.43
CA ASN A 343 -7.44 1.10 18.88
C ASN A 343 -7.92 -0.32 19.31
N ALA A 344 -7.59 -1.35 18.53
CA ALA A 344 -8.03 -2.72 18.80
C ALA A 344 -7.13 -3.38 19.86
N PRO A 345 -7.68 -4.18 20.80
CA PRO A 345 -6.85 -4.92 21.76
C PRO A 345 -5.85 -5.86 21.07
N LEU A 346 -4.66 -6.03 21.66
CA LEU A 346 -3.70 -7.02 21.15
C LEU A 346 -4.32 -8.44 21.15
N SER A 347 -4.00 -9.23 20.12
CA SER A 347 -4.41 -10.64 20.07
C SER A 347 -3.83 -11.43 21.25
N ALA A 348 -4.54 -12.47 21.70
CA ALA A 348 -4.08 -13.35 22.78
C ALA A 348 -2.69 -13.93 22.49
N LYS A 349 -2.43 -14.32 21.22
CA LYS A 349 -1.13 -14.81 20.77
C LYS A 349 -0.02 -13.76 20.95
N THR A 350 -0.30 -12.50 20.60
CA THR A 350 0.66 -11.40 20.75
C THR A 350 0.95 -11.10 22.21
N LYS A 351 -0.06 -11.13 23.09
CA LYS A 351 0.10 -10.94 24.54
C LYS A 351 1.00 -12.03 25.14
N VAL A 352 0.74 -13.30 24.83
CA VAL A 352 1.59 -14.43 25.27
C VAL A 352 3.03 -14.28 24.78
N GLN A 353 3.21 -13.82 23.54
CA GLN A 353 4.55 -13.59 22.98
C GLN A 353 5.32 -12.48 23.72
N HIS A 354 4.65 -11.38 24.10
CA HIS A 354 5.24 -10.32 24.90
C HIS A 354 5.73 -10.84 26.27
N LEU A 355 4.86 -11.55 26.99
CA LEU A 355 5.21 -12.12 28.29
C LEU A 355 6.37 -13.12 28.18
N LYS A 356 6.37 -13.97 27.15
CA LYS A 356 7.47 -14.91 26.88
C LYS A 356 8.78 -14.21 26.57
N ALA A 357 8.76 -13.09 25.85
CA ALA A 357 9.95 -12.33 25.54
C ALA A 357 10.63 -11.79 26.81
N VAL A 358 9.86 -11.12 27.68
CA VAL A 358 10.38 -10.55 28.94
C VAL A 358 10.83 -11.66 29.91
N SER A 359 10.04 -12.73 30.03
CA SER A 359 10.40 -13.91 30.84
C SER A 359 11.71 -14.54 30.40
N SER A 360 11.88 -14.77 29.09
CA SER A 360 13.10 -15.38 28.53
C SER A 360 14.31 -14.48 28.71
N PHE A 361 14.16 -13.17 28.47
CA PHE A 361 15.22 -12.19 28.66
C PHE A 361 15.73 -12.14 30.11
N LEU A 362 14.82 -11.99 31.08
CA LEU A 362 15.20 -11.90 32.50
C LEU A 362 15.79 -13.21 33.01
N ARG A 363 15.24 -14.35 32.58
CA ARG A 363 15.82 -15.67 32.85
C ARG A 363 17.25 -15.76 32.32
N ASP A 364 17.47 -15.40 31.05
CA ASP A 364 18.79 -15.52 30.43
C ASP A 364 19.80 -14.59 31.14
N CYS A 365 19.41 -13.36 31.48
CA CYS A 365 20.24 -12.44 32.29
C CYS A 365 20.60 -13.03 33.66
N GLN A 366 19.68 -13.77 34.31
CA GLN A 366 19.89 -14.45 35.59
C GLN A 366 20.72 -15.74 35.48
N GLU A 367 20.54 -16.50 34.40
CA GLU A 367 21.27 -17.76 34.15
C GLU A 367 22.71 -17.47 33.72
N TRP A 368 22.94 -16.38 32.99
CA TRP A 368 24.28 -15.90 32.58
C TRP A 368 24.97 -15.04 33.64
N ASN A 369 24.39 -14.92 34.85
CA ASN A 369 24.92 -14.13 35.96
C ASN A 369 25.19 -12.65 35.60
N TRP A 370 24.41 -12.06 34.69
CA TRP A 370 24.48 -10.63 34.40
C TRP A 370 23.73 -9.82 35.46
N ILE A 371 22.71 -10.42 36.08
CA ILE A 371 21.95 -9.85 37.19
C ILE A 371 21.72 -10.90 38.29
N PRO A 372 21.47 -10.49 39.55
CA PRO A 372 21.11 -11.40 40.63
C PRO A 372 19.77 -12.11 40.43
N ARG A 373 19.65 -13.33 40.95
CA ARG A 373 18.41 -14.12 40.94
C ARG A 373 17.44 -13.68 42.04
N ARG A 374 16.78 -12.53 41.86
CA ARG A 374 15.83 -11.96 42.84
C ARG A 374 14.43 -12.59 42.81
N PHE A 375 14.03 -13.19 41.68
CA PHE A 375 12.74 -13.87 41.53
C PHE A 375 12.77 -14.87 40.37
N ASP A 376 11.80 -15.78 40.35
CA ASP A 376 11.61 -16.75 39.26
C ASP A 376 10.80 -16.11 38.12
N SER A 377 11.49 -15.78 37.03
CA SER A 377 10.92 -15.18 35.82
C SER A 377 9.98 -16.12 35.06
N ARG A 378 10.13 -17.44 35.13
CA ARG A 378 9.19 -18.36 34.46
C ARG A 378 7.83 -18.35 35.15
N ARG A 379 7.84 -18.29 36.49
CA ARG A 379 6.61 -18.23 37.30
C ARG A 379 5.96 -16.85 37.25
N ALA A 380 6.74 -15.77 37.30
CA ALA A 380 6.21 -14.41 37.39
C ALA A 380 5.47 -13.93 36.13
N PHE A 381 5.85 -14.38 34.93
CA PHE A 381 5.22 -13.99 33.67
C PHE A 381 4.22 -15.03 33.13
N THR A 382 3.74 -15.93 33.99
CA THR A 382 2.72 -16.92 33.61
C THR A 382 1.44 -16.19 33.21
N THR A 383 0.89 -16.51 32.04
CA THR A 383 -0.40 -15.95 31.61
C THR A 383 -1.50 -16.41 32.56
N PRO A 384 -2.29 -15.51 33.16
CA PRO A 384 -3.39 -15.89 34.04
C PRO A 384 -4.37 -16.81 33.32
N ALA A 385 -4.85 -17.87 33.99
CA ALA A 385 -5.68 -18.93 33.40
C ALA A 385 -6.93 -18.40 32.66
N ARG A 386 -7.45 -17.23 33.06
CA ARG A 386 -8.60 -16.55 32.43
C ARG A 386 -8.34 -16.01 31.01
N PHE A 387 -7.09 -16.03 30.53
CA PHE A 387 -6.68 -15.57 29.20
C PHE A 387 -5.89 -16.59 28.38
N SER A 388 -5.71 -17.81 28.90
CA SER A 388 -5.26 -18.93 28.08
C SER A 388 -6.43 -19.37 27.20
N PRO A 389 -6.37 -19.21 25.86
CA PRO A 389 -7.32 -19.92 25.01
C PRO A 389 -7.09 -21.41 25.26
N SER A 390 -8.16 -22.20 25.33
CA SER A 390 -8.10 -23.63 25.62
C SER A 390 -7.04 -24.32 24.76
N LEU A 391 -5.89 -24.60 25.37
CA LEU A 391 -4.89 -25.49 24.80
C LEU A 391 -5.43 -26.90 24.98
N ALA A 392 -6.21 -27.37 24.00
CA ALA A 392 -6.36 -28.80 23.80
C ALA A 392 -4.96 -29.40 23.58
N PRO A 393 -4.61 -30.52 24.23
CA PRO A 393 -3.33 -31.17 23.99
C PRO A 393 -3.34 -31.73 22.56
N ILE A 394 -2.43 -31.25 21.71
CA ILE A 394 -2.06 -31.97 20.49
C ILE A 394 -1.15 -33.11 20.97
N HIS A 395 -1.74 -34.28 21.15
CA HIS A 395 -0.99 -35.54 21.19
C HIS A 395 -0.53 -35.88 19.77
N GLY A 396 0.74 -36.28 19.63
CA GLY A 396 1.30 -36.89 18.42
C GLY A 396 2.31 -36.02 17.71
#